data_AF-A0A5J4QWN9-F1
#
_entry.id   AF-A0A5J4QWN9-F1
#
_cell.length_a   1.000
_cell.length_b   1.000
_cell.length_c   1.000
_cell.angle_alpha   90.00
_cell.angle_beta   90.00
_cell.angle_gamma   90.00
#
_symmetry.space_group_name_H-M   'P 1'
#
loop_
_entity.id
_entity.type
_entity.pdbx_description
1 polymer ?
#
loop_
_entity_poly.entity_id
_entity_poly.type
_entity_poly.pdbx_seq_one_letter_code
_entity_poly.pdbx_strand_id
1 'polypeptide(L)'
;MQKRHDTFRSNSLPLFAIAILCKKNGRSCTGEQRWYCKECRKYFQRSCRHNARKQGIRDKIIEMTLNGSGVGDIGRVLKISKDTAVALLKKTLSINPCFITRQEQHMLDCLDVETVFSGETDEFWSFAGNKGNQRWRWYAIERRSGCIPAWHNGKRTDRDFLILWNSLQIFDMAQYHTDDWGAHSKYIPPDKLRVGKDKTWKIERKNLNFRTHLKRLSRKTICFSKNETVHDNVTGMYIERYYYKNGTYGNNVFS
;
A
#
# COMPACT_ATOMS: atom_id res chain seq x y z
N MET A 1 29.89 11.71 11.44
CA MET A 1 29.36 10.41 10.96
C MET A 1 28.28 9.87 11.90
N GLN A 2 27.00 10.10 11.61
CA GLN A 2 25.88 9.65 12.45
C GLN A 2 25.57 8.17 12.14
N LYS A 3 26.01 7.23 13.00
CA LYS A 3 25.66 5.81 12.87
C LYS A 3 24.13 5.64 12.99
N ARG A 4 23.49 5.10 11.96
CA ARG A 4 22.04 4.83 11.92
C ARG A 4 21.70 3.83 13.03
N HIS A 5 20.82 4.23 13.94
CA HIS A 5 20.30 3.35 14.99
C HIS A 5 19.03 2.69 14.47
N ASP A 6 19.14 1.41 14.09
CA ASP A 6 17.99 0.58 13.75
C ASP A 6 17.38 -0.03 15.02
N THR A 7 16.06 0.07 15.15
CA THR A 7 15.29 -0.59 16.21
C THR A 7 15.03 -2.07 15.91
N PHE A 8 14.97 -2.85 17.00
CA PHE A 8 14.81 -4.30 17.08
C PHE A 8 13.53 -4.80 16.39
N ARG A 9 13.63 -5.85 15.57
CA ARG A 9 12.48 -6.67 15.12
C ARG A 9 12.56 -7.99 15.88
N SER A 10 11.65 -8.23 16.82
CA SER A 10 11.37 -9.57 17.36
C SER A 10 9.88 -9.67 17.67
N ASN A 11 9.08 -10.00 16.67
CA ASN A 11 7.71 -10.44 16.90
C ASN A 11 7.77 -11.89 17.40
N SER A 12 7.97 -12.13 18.71
CA SER A 12 7.67 -13.43 19.36
C SER A 12 8.18 -13.62 20.79
N LEU A 13 8.84 -12.65 21.44
CA LEU A 13 9.36 -12.89 22.80
C LEU A 13 8.67 -12.02 23.87
N PRO A 14 8.10 -12.63 24.93
CA PRO A 14 7.48 -11.90 26.03
C PRO A 14 8.51 -11.00 26.73
N LEU A 15 8.05 -9.89 27.32
CA LEU A 15 8.86 -8.84 27.96
C LEU A 15 9.92 -9.36 28.95
N PHE A 16 9.73 -10.57 29.52
CA PHE A 16 10.67 -11.25 30.40
C PHE A 16 11.91 -11.84 29.69
N ALA A 17 11.82 -12.24 28.41
CA ALA A 17 12.95 -12.82 27.67
C ALA A 17 13.96 -11.77 27.17
N ILE A 18 13.58 -10.49 27.12
CA ILE A 18 14.43 -9.37 26.65
C ILE A 18 15.59 -9.08 27.62
N ALA A 19 15.50 -9.52 28.88
CA ALA A 19 16.54 -9.29 29.88
C ALA A 19 17.82 -10.13 29.67
N ILE A 20 17.73 -11.29 29.01
CA ILE A 20 18.84 -12.27 28.95
C ILE A 20 19.74 -12.04 27.72
N LEU A 21 19.21 -11.49 26.62
CA LEU A 21 19.93 -11.39 25.34
C LEU A 21 20.57 -10.01 25.05
N CYS A 22 20.36 -9.02 25.92
CA CYS A 22 20.77 -7.63 25.69
C CYS A 22 21.83 -7.15 26.69
N LYS A 23 22.99 -6.67 26.20
CA LYS A 23 24.06 -6.10 27.04
C LYS A 23 24.02 -4.58 27.07
N LYS A 24 24.35 -3.97 28.21
CA LYS A 24 24.58 -2.52 28.30
C LYS A 24 25.78 -2.12 27.44
N ASN A 25 25.65 -1.05 26.67
CA ASN A 25 26.70 -0.59 25.74
C ASN A 25 26.83 0.94 25.72
N GLY A 26 27.32 1.50 26.83
CA GLY A 26 27.50 2.94 27.00
C GLY A 26 26.20 3.73 27.10
N ARG A 27 26.30 5.06 27.09
CA ARG A 27 25.16 6.01 27.15
C ARG A 27 25.09 6.83 25.86
N SER A 28 23.92 7.38 25.51
CA SER A 28 23.84 8.38 24.43
C SER A 28 24.36 9.75 24.88
N CYS A 29 24.48 10.66 23.91
CA CYS A 29 24.69 12.09 24.17
C CYS A 29 23.63 12.71 25.10
N THR A 30 22.45 12.09 25.21
CA THR A 30 21.37 12.51 26.12
C THR A 30 21.41 11.80 27.48
N GLY A 31 22.48 11.05 27.79
CA GLY A 31 22.64 10.31 29.05
C GLY A 31 21.89 8.98 29.14
N GLU A 32 21.05 8.64 28.14
CA GLU A 32 20.20 7.44 28.17
C GLU A 32 21.00 6.15 27.92
N GLN A 33 20.68 5.09 28.66
CA GLN A 33 21.35 3.79 28.55
C GLN A 33 21.13 3.17 27.16
N ARG A 34 22.23 2.85 26.47
CA ARG A 34 22.20 2.08 25.22
C ARG A 34 22.35 0.59 25.52
N TRP A 35 21.64 -0.22 24.74
CA TRP A 35 21.61 -1.66 24.82
C TRP A 35 22.00 -2.25 23.46
N TYR A 36 22.73 -3.36 23.47
CA TYR A 36 23.08 -4.13 22.29
C TYR A 36 22.42 -5.50 22.39
N CYS A 37 21.59 -5.84 21.42
CA CYS A 37 21.01 -7.18 21.31
C CYS A 37 22.01 -8.10 20.60
N LYS A 38 22.35 -9.24 21.22
CA LYS A 38 23.28 -10.21 20.64
C LYS A 38 22.69 -10.96 19.44
N GLU A 39 21.38 -11.14 19.41
CA GLU A 39 20.67 -11.90 18.38
C GLU A 39 20.53 -11.11 17.07
N CYS A 40 19.94 -9.92 17.12
CA CYS A 40 19.78 -9.10 15.91
C CYS A 40 21.01 -8.22 15.60
N ARG A 41 22.03 -8.22 16.47
CA ARG A 41 23.24 -7.39 16.39
C ARG A 41 22.99 -5.87 16.26
N LYS A 42 21.85 -5.38 16.78
CA LYS A 42 21.48 -3.94 16.73
C LYS A 42 21.60 -3.27 18.09
N TYR A 43 21.80 -1.95 18.04
CA TYR A 43 21.84 -1.08 19.22
C TYR A 43 20.52 -0.33 19.38
N PHE A 44 19.95 -0.33 20.57
CA PHE A 44 18.71 0.38 20.88
C PHE A 44 18.75 1.05 22.25
N GLN A 45 17.74 1.89 22.53
CA GLN A 45 17.54 2.54 23.83
C GLN A 45 16.15 2.18 24.34
N ARG A 46 16.03 1.82 25.62
CA ARG A 46 14.73 1.49 26.23
C ARG A 46 13.88 2.76 26.42
N SER A 47 14.49 3.80 26.97
CA SER A 47 13.94 5.14 27.17
C SER A 47 14.43 6.06 26.05
N CYS A 48 13.68 6.12 24.93
CA CYS A 48 13.92 7.16 23.94
C CYS A 48 13.05 8.38 24.24
N ARG A 49 13.67 9.54 24.49
CA ARG A 49 12.97 10.82 24.68
C ARG A 49 12.15 11.23 23.44
N HIS A 50 12.59 10.83 22.24
CA HIS A 50 11.90 11.13 20.99
C HIS A 50 10.87 10.03 20.69
N ASN A 51 9.59 10.35 20.87
CA ASN A 51 8.49 9.40 20.66
C ASN A 51 8.55 8.71 19.29
N ALA A 52 8.89 9.42 18.21
CA ALA A 52 8.97 8.85 16.87
C ALA A 52 9.97 7.69 16.70
N ARG A 53 10.95 7.55 17.61
CA ARG A 53 11.97 6.50 17.59
C ARG A 53 11.63 5.33 18.52
N LYS A 54 10.53 5.41 19.27
CA LYS A 54 10.05 4.30 20.11
C LYS A 54 9.59 3.15 19.22
N GLN A 55 9.76 1.94 19.72
CA GLN A 55 9.31 0.72 19.04
C GLN A 55 7.79 0.75 18.82
N GLY A 56 7.34 0.20 17.70
CA GLY A 56 5.91 0.13 17.35
C GLY A 56 5.29 1.43 16.86
N ILE A 57 5.92 2.60 17.04
CA ILE A 57 5.37 3.88 16.55
C ILE A 57 5.28 3.91 15.02
N ARG A 58 6.25 3.32 14.31
CA ARG A 58 6.18 3.15 12.86
C ARG A 58 4.93 2.36 12.45
N ASP A 59 4.71 1.22 13.08
CA ASP A 59 3.58 0.35 12.75
C ASP A 59 2.26 1.02 13.12
N LYS A 60 2.22 1.76 14.24
CA LYS A 60 1.05 2.55 14.63
C LYS A 60 0.74 3.68 13.64
N ILE A 61 1.76 4.37 13.11
CA ILE A 61 1.57 5.37 12.05
C ILE A 61 0.94 4.72 10.82
N ILE A 62 1.45 3.55 10.42
CA ILE A 62 0.92 2.80 9.27
C ILE A 62 -0.54 2.39 9.53
N GLU A 63 -0.81 1.75 10.67
CA GLU A 63 -2.14 1.29 11.08
C GLU A 63 -3.15 2.44 11.10
N MET A 64 -2.83 3.54 11.77
CA MET A 64 -3.67 4.74 11.80
C MET A 64 -3.90 5.31 10.39
N THR A 65 -2.85 5.33 9.55
CA THR A 65 -2.96 5.83 8.18
C THR A 65 -3.90 4.96 7.32
N LEU A 66 -3.81 3.64 7.46
CA LEU A 66 -4.65 2.68 6.74
C LEU A 66 -6.10 2.64 7.27
N ASN A 67 -6.32 3.12 8.49
CA ASN A 67 -7.64 3.33 9.10
C ASN A 67 -8.19 4.76 8.90
N GLY A 68 -7.56 5.54 8.00
CA GLY A 68 -8.08 6.84 7.57
C GLY A 68 -7.70 8.03 8.44
N SER A 69 -6.82 7.88 9.44
CA SER A 69 -6.28 9.04 10.18
C SER A 69 -5.39 9.90 9.29
N GLY A 70 -5.59 11.22 9.36
CA GLY A 70 -4.70 12.20 8.73
C GLY A 70 -3.40 12.39 9.52
N VAL A 71 -2.34 12.88 8.87
CA VAL A 71 -1.03 13.11 9.53
C VAL A 71 -1.10 14.06 10.72
N GLY A 72 -2.06 15.00 10.72
CA GLY A 72 -2.32 15.87 11.86
C GLY A 72 -2.90 15.14 13.07
N ASP A 73 -3.79 14.18 12.83
CA ASP A 73 -4.36 13.33 13.86
C ASP A 73 -3.32 12.39 14.47
N ILE A 74 -2.56 11.71 13.59
CA ILE A 74 -1.43 10.86 13.98
C ILE A 74 -0.43 11.63 14.85
N GLY A 75 -0.08 12.87 14.46
CA GLY A 75 0.83 13.71 15.25
C GLY A 75 0.32 14.02 16.66
N ARG A 76 -0.99 14.29 16.80
CA ARG A 76 -1.63 14.58 18.10
C ARG A 76 -1.73 13.36 19.00
N VAL A 77 -2.09 12.20 18.44
CA VAL A 77 -2.25 10.94 19.17
C VAL A 77 -0.89 10.39 19.59
N LEU A 78 0.07 10.32 18.67
CA LEU A 78 1.39 9.72 18.93
C LEU A 78 2.40 10.71 19.54
N LYS A 79 2.02 11.98 19.69
CA LYS A 79 2.89 13.07 20.18
C LYS A 79 4.21 13.13 19.39
N ILE A 80 4.09 13.18 18.07
CA ILE A 80 5.19 13.31 17.10
C ILE A 80 4.93 14.47 16.14
N SER A 81 5.97 14.98 15.48
CA SER A 81 5.77 15.99 14.43
C SER A 81 5.07 15.37 13.21
N LYS A 82 4.21 16.17 12.56
CA LYS A 82 3.52 15.78 11.32
C LYS A 82 4.53 15.41 10.23
N ASP A 83 5.63 16.15 10.16
CA ASP A 83 6.71 15.92 9.19
C ASP A 83 7.39 14.58 9.38
N THR A 84 7.50 14.10 10.63
CA THR A 84 8.04 12.76 10.89
C THR A 84 7.12 11.67 10.35
N ALA A 85 5.81 11.81 10.52
CA ALA A 85 4.84 10.89 9.94
C ALA A 85 4.90 10.93 8.39
N VAL A 86 4.95 12.12 7.79
CA VAL A 86 5.09 12.29 6.34
C VAL A 86 6.39 11.68 5.81
N ALA A 87 7.53 11.94 6.45
CA ALA A 87 8.82 11.41 6.06
C ALA A 87 8.84 9.87 6.13
N LEU A 88 8.18 9.29 7.13
CA LEU A 88 8.01 7.84 7.23
C LEU A 88 7.18 7.29 6.08
N LEU A 89 6.04 7.92 5.76
CA LEU A 89 5.18 7.50 4.65
C LEU A 89 5.88 7.64 3.29
N LYS A 90 6.70 8.69 3.10
CA LYS A 90 7.54 8.85 1.90
C LYS A 90 8.61 7.76 1.77
N LYS A 91 9.25 7.40 2.89
CA LYS A 91 10.35 6.42 2.92
C LYS A 91 9.84 4.98 2.85
N THR A 92 8.58 4.75 3.16
CA THR A 92 7.99 3.41 3.18
C THR A 92 7.71 2.96 1.75
N LEU A 93 8.68 2.19 1.25
CA LEU A 93 8.65 1.15 0.22
C LEU A 93 8.79 1.60 -1.25
N SER A 94 9.76 0.95 -1.92
CA SER A 94 9.69 0.61 -3.34
C SER A 94 8.54 -0.39 -3.48
N ILE A 95 7.31 0.13 -3.57
CA ILE A 95 6.14 -0.72 -3.74
C ILE A 95 6.19 -1.28 -5.15
N ASN A 96 6.20 -2.60 -5.26
CA ASN A 96 6.28 -3.28 -6.54
C ASN A 96 4.93 -3.07 -7.27
N PRO A 97 4.91 -2.47 -8.48
CA PRO A 97 3.67 -2.26 -9.23
C PRO A 97 2.99 -3.60 -9.63
N CYS A 98 3.78 -4.67 -9.72
CA CYS A 98 3.30 -6.06 -9.71
C CYS A 98 3.55 -6.67 -8.33
N PHE A 99 2.49 -7.16 -7.69
CA PHE A 99 2.63 -7.83 -6.40
C PHE A 99 2.58 -9.36 -6.52
N ILE A 100 1.94 -9.90 -7.57
CA ILE A 100 1.99 -11.33 -7.89
C ILE A 100 3.17 -11.54 -8.84
N THR A 101 4.12 -12.37 -8.41
CA THR A 101 5.21 -12.82 -9.28
C THR A 101 4.74 -13.92 -10.23
N ARG A 102 5.48 -14.17 -11.32
CA ARG A 102 5.19 -15.29 -12.24
C ARG A 102 5.10 -16.64 -11.50
N GLN A 103 5.84 -16.78 -10.39
CA GLN A 103 5.84 -17.99 -9.56
C GLN A 103 4.52 -18.19 -8.81
N GLU A 104 3.80 -17.11 -8.50
CA GLU A 104 2.52 -17.12 -7.78
C GLU A 104 1.31 -17.19 -8.74
N GLN A 105 1.55 -17.12 -10.06
CA GLN A 105 0.50 -17.20 -11.08
C GLN A 105 -0.32 -18.49 -10.98
N HIS A 106 0.30 -19.61 -10.59
CA HIS A 106 -0.38 -20.91 -10.45
C HIS A 106 -1.48 -20.90 -9.38
N MET A 107 -1.49 -19.93 -8.47
CA MET A 107 -2.57 -19.75 -7.49
C MET A 107 -3.84 -19.12 -8.11
N LEU A 108 -3.80 -18.78 -9.40
CA LEU A 108 -4.90 -18.22 -10.17
C LEU A 108 -5.36 -19.28 -11.19
N ASP A 109 -6.35 -20.10 -10.81
CA ASP A 109 -6.83 -21.23 -11.63
C ASP A 109 -7.32 -20.83 -13.04
N CYS A 110 -7.87 -19.62 -13.18
CA CYS A 110 -8.34 -19.05 -14.43
C CYS A 110 -8.25 -17.52 -14.33
N LEU A 111 -7.29 -16.91 -15.03
CA LEU A 111 -7.01 -15.48 -14.89
C LEU A 111 -7.92 -14.67 -15.83
N ASP A 112 -9.18 -14.57 -15.43
CA ASP A 112 -10.09 -13.56 -15.97
C ASP A 112 -9.84 -12.27 -15.21
N VAL A 113 -9.34 -11.25 -15.91
CA VAL A 113 -9.01 -9.97 -15.29
C VAL A 113 -9.98 -8.91 -15.75
N GLU A 114 -10.61 -8.30 -14.75
CA GLU A 114 -11.39 -7.09 -14.92
C GLU A 114 -10.41 -5.91 -14.84
N THR A 115 -10.06 -5.36 -15.99
CA THR A 115 -9.30 -4.12 -16.13
C THR A 115 -10.29 -2.98 -16.26
N VAL A 116 -10.32 -2.08 -15.29
CA VAL A 116 -11.39 -1.08 -15.24
C VAL A 116 -10.82 0.32 -15.15
N PHE A 117 -11.26 1.16 -16.06
CA PHE A 117 -11.11 2.60 -16.00
C PHE A 117 -12.46 3.28 -16.08
N SER A 118 -13.33 3.00 -15.09
CA SER A 118 -14.72 3.45 -15.05
C SER A 118 -14.89 4.89 -15.57
N GLY A 119 -15.27 4.99 -16.84
CA GLY A 119 -15.55 6.21 -17.55
C GLY A 119 -16.95 6.73 -17.28
N GLU A 120 -17.91 5.85 -17.00
CA GLU A 120 -19.28 6.23 -16.68
C GLU A 120 -19.88 5.20 -15.71
N THR A 121 -20.43 5.73 -14.62
CA THR A 121 -20.93 5.07 -13.39
C THR A 121 -19.82 4.63 -12.42
N ASP A 122 -19.54 5.56 -11.49
CA ASP A 122 -18.60 5.61 -10.37
C ASP A 122 -17.08 5.68 -10.64
N GLU A 123 -16.68 6.68 -11.44
CA GLU A 123 -15.72 7.72 -11.03
C GLU A 123 -14.63 7.31 -9.97
N PHE A 124 -13.58 6.52 -10.27
CA PHE A 124 -12.45 6.34 -9.31
C PHE A 124 -11.12 7.02 -9.69
N TRP A 125 -10.91 8.20 -9.11
CA TRP A 125 -9.73 9.06 -9.14
C TRP A 125 -9.79 9.95 -7.90
N SER A 126 -8.70 10.62 -7.56
CA SER A 126 -8.65 11.54 -6.41
C SER A 126 -7.70 12.69 -6.69
N PHE A 127 -7.45 13.54 -5.68
CA PHE A 127 -6.52 14.67 -5.82
C PHE A 127 -5.23 14.43 -5.04
N ALA A 128 -4.11 14.92 -5.58
CA ALA A 128 -2.83 14.91 -4.91
C ALA A 128 -2.12 16.27 -5.05
N GLY A 129 -1.67 16.85 -3.94
CA GLY A 129 -1.05 18.19 -3.92
C GLY A 129 -2.09 19.31 -3.97
N ASN A 130 -2.91 19.37 -5.02
CA ASN A 130 -3.97 20.35 -5.21
C ASN A 130 -5.15 19.75 -6.02
N LYS A 131 -6.25 20.49 -6.13
CA LYS A 131 -7.45 20.06 -6.89
C LYS A 131 -7.27 20.06 -8.41
N GLY A 132 -6.27 20.77 -8.95
CA GLY A 132 -5.94 20.73 -10.37
C GLY A 132 -5.24 19.44 -10.79
N ASN A 133 -4.63 18.74 -9.82
CA ASN A 133 -3.91 17.50 -10.06
C ASN A 133 -4.79 16.28 -9.76
N GLN A 134 -5.55 15.87 -10.77
CA GLN A 134 -6.29 14.62 -10.75
C GLN A 134 -5.33 13.43 -10.86
N ARG A 135 -5.45 12.52 -9.91
CA ARG A 135 -4.67 11.28 -9.84
C ARG A 135 -5.61 10.09 -10.02
N TRP A 136 -5.51 9.48 -11.19
CA TRP A 136 -6.26 8.31 -11.61
C TRP A 136 -5.61 7.05 -11.06
N ARG A 137 -6.46 6.13 -10.60
CA ARG A 137 -6.01 4.81 -10.19
C ARG A 137 -6.31 3.81 -11.28
N TRP A 138 -5.26 3.21 -11.77
CA TRP A 138 -5.28 2.13 -12.73
C TRP A 138 -5.09 0.84 -11.95
N TYR A 139 -6.02 -0.10 -12.02
CA TYR A 139 -5.79 -1.40 -11.42
C TYR A 139 -6.64 -2.45 -12.09
N ALA A 140 -6.14 -3.68 -12.02
CA ALA A 140 -6.85 -4.84 -12.53
C ALA A 140 -7.28 -5.70 -11.35
N ILE A 141 -8.36 -6.47 -11.53
CA ILE A 141 -8.87 -7.40 -10.53
C ILE A 141 -9.05 -8.75 -11.17
N GLU A 142 -8.56 -9.80 -10.54
CA GLU A 142 -8.93 -11.15 -10.96
C GLU A 142 -10.35 -11.47 -10.45
N ARG A 143 -11.23 -11.90 -11.36
CA ARG A 143 -12.68 -11.95 -11.13
C ARG A 143 -13.11 -12.96 -10.09
N ARG A 144 -12.45 -14.10 -9.93
CA ARG A 144 -12.80 -15.16 -8.98
C ARG A 144 -12.36 -14.80 -7.56
N SER A 145 -11.05 -14.67 -7.35
CA SER A 145 -10.42 -14.39 -6.05
C SER A 145 -10.59 -12.96 -5.57
N GLY A 146 -10.82 -12.00 -6.49
CA GLY A 146 -10.80 -10.59 -6.13
C GLY A 146 -9.39 -10.11 -5.76
N CYS A 147 -8.32 -10.72 -6.27
CA CYS A 147 -6.97 -10.19 -6.13
C CYS A 147 -6.76 -8.90 -6.96
N ILE A 148 -5.66 -8.17 -6.76
CA ILE A 148 -5.30 -6.99 -7.57
C ILE A 148 -3.95 -7.24 -8.25
N PRO A 149 -3.85 -8.07 -9.31
CA PRO A 149 -2.56 -8.56 -9.84
C PRO A 149 -1.56 -7.44 -10.19
N ALA A 150 -2.05 -6.33 -10.71
CA ALA A 150 -1.26 -5.12 -10.95
C ALA A 150 -2.07 -3.85 -10.70
N TRP A 151 -1.37 -2.77 -10.37
CA TRP A 151 -1.95 -1.44 -10.22
C TRP A 151 -0.91 -0.35 -10.53
N HIS A 152 -1.40 0.85 -10.87
CA HIS A 152 -0.62 2.05 -11.16
C HIS A 152 -1.43 3.30 -10.79
N ASN A 153 -0.76 4.37 -10.36
CA ASN A 153 -1.41 5.68 -10.16
C ASN A 153 -0.79 6.68 -11.13
N GLY A 154 -1.63 7.40 -11.88
CA GLY A 154 -1.17 8.30 -12.94
C GLY A 154 -2.25 9.27 -13.40
N LYS A 155 -2.20 9.66 -14.67
CA LYS A 155 -3.24 10.46 -15.32
C LYS A 155 -4.16 9.54 -16.13
N ARG A 156 -5.25 10.10 -16.69
CA ARG A 156 -6.10 9.39 -17.66
C ARG A 156 -5.48 9.43 -19.07
N THR A 157 -4.40 8.68 -19.30
CA THR A 157 -3.67 8.69 -20.58
C THR A 157 -3.31 7.27 -21.05
N ASP A 158 -3.17 7.09 -22.37
CA ASP A 158 -2.66 5.84 -22.97
C ASP A 158 -1.32 5.42 -22.36
N ARG A 159 -0.44 6.39 -22.04
CA ARG A 159 0.85 6.13 -21.41
C ARG A 159 0.71 5.47 -20.04
N ASP A 160 -0.18 5.98 -19.20
CA ASP A 160 -0.42 5.41 -17.87
C ASP A 160 -1.13 4.06 -17.96
N PHE A 161 -2.04 3.89 -18.92
CA PHE A 161 -2.64 2.60 -19.24
C PHE A 161 -1.57 1.55 -19.61
N LEU A 162 -0.62 1.90 -20.48
CA LEU A 162 0.43 0.99 -20.93
C LEU A 162 1.32 0.50 -19.79
N ILE A 163 1.53 1.31 -18.74
CA ILE A 163 2.27 0.86 -17.54
C ILE A 163 1.53 -0.28 -16.84
N LEU A 164 0.21 -0.16 -16.66
CA LEU A 164 -0.60 -1.23 -16.13
C LEU A 164 -0.63 -2.43 -17.08
N TRP A 165 -0.84 -2.18 -18.37
CA TRP A 165 -0.92 -3.24 -19.39
C TRP A 165 0.34 -4.11 -19.43
N ASN A 166 1.52 -3.49 -19.50
CA ASN A 166 2.79 -4.22 -19.51
C ASN A 166 3.00 -5.05 -18.23
N SER A 167 2.46 -4.56 -17.10
CA SER A 167 2.48 -5.29 -15.82
C SER A 167 1.59 -6.54 -15.86
N LEU A 168 0.49 -6.49 -16.62
CA LEU A 168 -0.44 -7.60 -16.80
C LEU A 168 0.03 -8.61 -17.85
N GLN A 169 0.84 -8.20 -18.84
CA GLN A 169 1.37 -9.10 -19.87
C GLN A 169 2.26 -10.24 -19.33
N ILE A 170 2.71 -10.15 -18.08
CA ILE A 170 3.45 -11.23 -17.40
C ILE A 170 2.58 -12.47 -17.22
N PHE A 171 1.25 -12.30 -17.17
CA PHE A 171 0.31 -13.38 -16.97
C PHE A 171 -0.37 -13.80 -18.28
N ASP A 172 -0.62 -15.10 -18.41
CA ASP A 172 -1.41 -15.63 -19.53
C ASP A 172 -2.90 -15.51 -19.21
N MET A 173 -3.48 -14.37 -19.55
CA MET A 173 -4.88 -14.05 -19.27
C MET A 173 -5.79 -14.60 -20.36
N ALA A 174 -6.91 -15.19 -19.93
CA ALA A 174 -7.92 -15.75 -20.82
C ALA A 174 -8.79 -14.63 -21.42
N GLN A 175 -9.32 -13.73 -20.58
CA GLN A 175 -10.17 -12.63 -21.01
C GLN A 175 -9.91 -11.35 -20.19
N TYR A 176 -10.07 -10.21 -20.87
CA TYR A 176 -10.07 -8.87 -20.28
C TYR A 176 -11.46 -8.27 -20.36
N HIS A 177 -12.02 -7.94 -19.21
CA HIS A 177 -13.29 -7.23 -19.14
C HIS A 177 -13.04 -5.76 -18.89
N THR A 178 -13.51 -4.90 -19.80
CA THR A 178 -13.28 -3.45 -19.73
C THR A 178 -14.56 -2.68 -20.01
N ASP A 179 -14.56 -1.41 -19.65
CA ASP A 179 -15.53 -0.45 -20.18
C ASP A 179 -15.15 0.00 -21.60
N ASP A 180 -16.06 0.74 -22.22
CA ASP A 180 -15.93 1.26 -23.58
C ASP A 180 -15.04 2.52 -23.61
N TRP A 181 -13.77 2.35 -23.25
CA TRP A 181 -12.76 3.38 -23.39
C TRP A 181 -11.74 3.01 -24.46
N GLY A 182 -11.51 3.94 -25.41
CA GLY A 182 -10.79 3.66 -26.66
C GLY A 182 -9.34 3.16 -26.54
N ALA A 183 -8.67 3.32 -25.39
CA ALA A 183 -7.34 2.73 -25.23
C ALA A 183 -7.41 1.20 -25.06
N HIS A 184 -8.49 0.65 -24.51
CA HIS A 184 -8.64 -0.80 -24.36
C HIS A 184 -8.67 -1.49 -25.72
N SER A 185 -9.54 -1.02 -26.61
CA SER A 185 -9.68 -1.55 -27.98
C SER A 185 -8.44 -1.33 -28.83
N LYS A 186 -7.59 -0.34 -28.50
CA LYS A 186 -6.33 -0.07 -29.19
C LYS A 186 -5.20 -1.05 -28.85
N TYR A 187 -5.15 -1.54 -27.61
CA TYR A 187 -3.98 -2.29 -27.12
C TYR A 187 -4.30 -3.72 -26.69
N ILE A 188 -5.55 -4.03 -26.35
CA ILE A 188 -5.98 -5.37 -25.96
C ILE A 188 -6.43 -6.12 -27.21
N PRO A 189 -5.93 -7.34 -27.47
CA PRO A 189 -6.36 -8.15 -28.60
C PRO A 189 -7.90 -8.34 -28.62
N PRO A 190 -8.58 -8.12 -29.76
CA PRO A 190 -10.05 -8.23 -29.84
C PRO A 190 -10.60 -9.59 -29.43
N ASP A 191 -9.84 -10.67 -29.62
CA ASP A 191 -10.19 -12.04 -29.22
C ASP A 191 -10.20 -12.25 -27.70
N LYS A 192 -9.44 -11.44 -26.96
CA LYS A 192 -9.39 -11.47 -25.49
C LYS A 192 -10.23 -10.36 -24.85
N LEU A 193 -10.66 -9.36 -25.61
CA LEU A 193 -11.38 -8.19 -25.11
C LEU A 193 -12.89 -8.45 -25.05
N ARG A 194 -13.47 -8.24 -23.87
CA ARG A 194 -14.92 -8.24 -23.68
C ARG A 194 -15.37 -6.91 -23.10
N VAL A 195 -15.97 -6.09 -23.96
CA VAL A 195 -16.57 -4.81 -23.57
C VAL A 195 -17.96 -5.05 -23.02
N GLY A 196 -18.24 -4.51 -21.84
CA GLY A 196 -19.57 -4.59 -21.23
C GLY A 196 -19.55 -4.26 -19.75
N LYS A 197 -20.69 -3.80 -19.23
CA LYS A 197 -20.87 -3.51 -17.80
C LYS A 197 -21.32 -4.73 -16.99
N ASP A 198 -21.28 -5.92 -17.62
CA ASP A 198 -21.84 -7.13 -17.05
C ASP A 198 -20.93 -7.65 -15.93
N LYS A 199 -21.48 -7.68 -14.71
CA LYS A 199 -20.84 -8.23 -13.50
C LYS A 199 -19.60 -7.41 -13.02
N THR A 200 -19.71 -6.08 -12.98
CA THR A 200 -18.72 -5.13 -12.40
C THR A 200 -18.85 -4.91 -10.88
N TRP A 201 -19.78 -5.61 -10.23
CA TRP A 201 -20.09 -5.41 -8.80
C TRP A 201 -18.87 -5.56 -7.86
N LYS A 202 -17.91 -6.44 -8.21
CA LYS A 202 -16.70 -6.66 -7.39
C LYS A 202 -15.82 -5.42 -7.40
N ILE A 203 -15.64 -4.79 -8.57
CA ILE A 203 -14.83 -3.59 -8.63
C ILE A 203 -15.52 -2.41 -7.97
N GLU A 204 -16.82 -2.25 -8.15
CA GLU A 204 -17.59 -1.17 -7.53
C GLU A 204 -17.47 -1.25 -6.00
N ARG A 205 -17.62 -2.45 -5.44
CA ARG A 205 -17.40 -2.70 -4.02
C ARG A 205 -15.95 -2.41 -3.59
N LYS A 206 -14.95 -2.71 -4.42
CA LYS A 206 -13.55 -2.36 -4.12
C LYS A 206 -13.29 -0.86 -4.13
N ASN A 207 -13.81 -0.13 -5.12
CA ASN A 207 -13.74 1.32 -5.18
C ASN A 207 -14.37 1.95 -3.92
N LEU A 208 -15.51 1.41 -3.48
CA LEU A 208 -16.15 1.82 -2.23
C LEU A 208 -15.26 1.54 -1.00
N ASN A 209 -14.66 0.36 -0.89
CA ASN A 209 -13.76 0.01 0.21
C ASN A 209 -12.53 0.94 0.26
N PHE A 210 -11.92 1.22 -0.89
CA PHE A 210 -10.81 2.17 -0.97
C PHE A 210 -11.19 3.54 -0.42
N ARG A 211 -12.35 4.10 -0.80
CA ARG A 211 -12.81 5.42 -0.32
C ARG A 211 -13.18 5.42 1.16
N THR A 212 -13.77 4.33 1.63
CA THR A 212 -14.20 4.19 3.02
C THR A 212 -13.01 4.14 3.97
N HIS A 213 -11.99 3.32 3.65
CA HIS A 213 -10.83 3.15 4.51
C HIS A 213 -9.77 4.24 4.31
N LEU A 214 -9.52 4.64 3.06
CA LEU A 214 -8.57 5.69 2.73
C LEU A 214 -9.31 6.99 2.45
N LYS A 215 -9.65 7.74 3.51
CA LYS A 215 -10.34 9.04 3.41
C LYS A 215 -9.71 10.00 2.38
N ARG A 216 -8.40 9.90 2.16
CA ARG A 216 -7.63 10.67 1.15
C ARG A 216 -8.04 10.43 -0.32
N LEU A 217 -8.77 9.35 -0.58
CA LEU A 217 -9.30 8.98 -1.89
C LEU A 217 -10.74 9.49 -2.08
N SER A 218 -11.35 10.10 -1.05
CA SER A 218 -12.69 10.69 -1.14
C SER A 218 -12.64 12.10 -1.74
N ARG A 219 -13.13 12.24 -2.97
CA ARG A 219 -13.04 13.47 -3.79
C ARG A 219 -13.75 14.68 -3.19
N LYS A 220 -14.92 14.46 -2.58
CA LYS A 220 -15.81 15.53 -2.09
C LYS A 220 -15.34 16.11 -0.74
N THR A 221 -14.23 15.61 -0.21
CA THR A 221 -13.73 16.03 1.10
C THR A 221 -12.50 16.92 0.97
N ILE A 222 -12.25 17.73 1.99
CA ILE A 222 -10.98 18.48 2.13
C ILE A 222 -9.79 17.58 2.48
N CYS A 223 -10.06 16.30 2.74
CA CYS A 223 -9.06 15.31 3.12
C CYS A 223 -8.41 14.75 1.85
N PHE A 224 -7.38 15.42 1.31
CA PHE A 224 -6.57 14.90 0.22
C PHE A 224 -5.08 14.88 0.59
N SER A 225 -4.28 14.08 -0.11
CA SER A 225 -2.84 14.02 0.14
C SER A 225 -2.17 15.27 -0.43
N LYS A 226 -1.40 16.01 0.36
CA LYS A 226 -0.59 17.16 -0.13
C LYS A 226 0.66 16.75 -0.91
N ASN A 227 0.98 15.47 -0.97
CA ASN A 227 2.17 14.94 -1.63
C ASN A 227 1.81 13.66 -2.40
N GLU A 228 2.21 13.59 -3.67
CA GLU A 228 1.91 12.46 -4.56
C GLU A 228 2.56 11.17 -4.10
N THR A 229 3.85 11.20 -3.73
CA THR A 229 4.55 10.01 -3.24
C THR A 229 3.86 9.39 -2.02
N VAL A 230 3.42 10.22 -1.07
CA VAL A 230 2.62 9.74 0.07
C VAL A 230 1.27 9.17 -0.37
N HIS A 231 0.63 9.79 -1.37
CA HIS A 231 -0.63 9.31 -1.92
C HIS A 231 -0.50 7.88 -2.47
N ASP A 232 0.54 7.65 -3.26
CA ASP A 232 0.80 6.37 -3.90
C ASP A 232 1.30 5.33 -2.92
N ASN A 233 2.18 5.71 -2.00
CA ASN A 233 2.70 4.78 -1.01
C ASN A 233 1.58 4.27 -0.10
N VAL A 234 0.71 5.16 0.39
CA VAL A 234 -0.42 4.75 1.25
C VAL A 234 -1.39 3.84 0.49
N THR A 235 -1.60 4.14 -0.78
CA THR A 235 -2.38 3.31 -1.69
C THR A 235 -1.80 1.91 -1.82
N GLY A 236 -0.52 1.80 -2.15
CA GLY A 236 0.16 0.54 -2.33
C GLY A 236 0.23 -0.25 -1.03
N MET A 237 0.49 0.42 0.10
CA MET A 237 0.49 -0.21 1.43
C MET A 237 -0.87 -0.80 1.79
N TYR A 238 -1.96 -0.12 1.44
CA TYR A 238 -3.30 -0.63 1.63
C TYR A 238 -3.55 -1.87 0.78
N ILE A 239 -3.15 -1.82 -0.50
CA ILE A 239 -3.29 -2.95 -1.41
C ILE A 239 -2.50 -4.17 -0.88
N GLU A 240 -1.23 -3.95 -0.55
CA GLU A 240 -0.32 -4.95 0.02
C GLU A 240 -0.87 -5.56 1.31
N ARG A 241 -1.44 -4.75 2.20
CA ARG A 241 -1.94 -5.27 3.47
C ARG A 241 -3.21 -6.09 3.31
N TYR A 242 -4.18 -5.61 2.54
CA TYR A 242 -5.53 -6.18 2.54
C TYR A 242 -5.82 -7.18 1.42
N TYR A 243 -5.13 -7.09 0.28
CA TYR A 243 -5.37 -8.03 -0.84
C TYR A 243 -4.25 -9.07 -0.97
N TYR A 244 -3.12 -8.84 -0.30
CA TYR A 244 -1.97 -9.74 -0.34
C TYR A 244 -1.66 -10.36 1.02
N LYS A 245 -1.26 -9.57 2.03
CA LYS A 245 -0.80 -10.11 3.32
C LYS A 245 -1.90 -10.62 4.25
N ASN A 246 -3.11 -10.08 4.16
CA ASN A 246 -4.26 -10.47 4.97
C ASN A 246 -5.49 -10.84 4.11
N GLY A 247 -5.33 -10.86 2.78
CA GLY A 247 -6.39 -11.22 1.84
C GLY A 247 -6.42 -12.73 1.58
N THR A 248 -7.05 -13.14 0.48
CA THR A 248 -7.14 -14.54 0.03
C THR A 248 -5.79 -15.26 -0.07
N TYR A 249 -4.69 -14.51 -0.20
CA TYR A 249 -3.30 -15.01 -0.29
C TYR A 249 -2.48 -14.82 0.99
N GLY A 250 -3.07 -14.18 2.00
CA GLY A 250 -2.38 -13.80 3.24
C GLY A 250 -2.51 -14.84 4.34
N ASN A 251 -3.68 -15.49 4.36
CA ASN A 251 -3.89 -16.71 5.09
C ASN A 251 -3.71 -17.85 4.09
N ASN A 252 -2.70 -18.69 4.26
CA ASN A 252 -2.58 -19.98 3.57
C ASN A 252 -3.74 -20.93 3.99
N VAL A 253 -4.98 -20.52 3.76
CA VAL A 253 -6.18 -21.31 3.98
C VAL A 253 -6.73 -21.59 2.59
N PHE A 254 -6.09 -22.55 1.93
CA PHE A 254 -6.70 -23.33 0.88
C PHE A 254 -7.33 -24.54 1.57
N SER A 255 -8.65 -24.55 1.62
CA SER A 255 -9.47 -25.72 1.92
C SER A 255 -10.55 -25.78 0.86
#